data_AF-A0A1Q3M3P3-F1
#
_entry.id   AF-A0A1Q3M3P3-F1
#
_cell.length_a   1.000
_cell.length_b   1.000
_cell.length_c   1.000
_cell.angle_alpha   90.00
_cell.angle_beta   90.00
_cell.angle_gamma   90.00
#
_symmetry.space_group_name_H-M   'P 1'
#
loop_
_entity.id
_entity.type
_entity.pdbx_description
1 polymer ?
#
loop_
_entity_poly.entity_id
_entity_poly.type
_entity_poly.pdbx_seq_one_letter_code
_entity_poly.pdbx_strand_id
1 'polypeptide(L)'
;MKAITQKIQQLRWQKLDKLSGLVLALLILWLCWKLASLFWWVVAPPQPMQFDRVELGSQQAQVPNISSFALFNEPAATSADDNVNLELQGVLLGQPNYLSSAVIKLNDSAERYRVGETVGSTSYQLAEVYWDHVVLKQGNGATREVKFKGLDKGLYQPIDPVLNNTNNVPPTAAAPSQNSPQSALGQAIQQMQDNREQYLKNMGVSNGGADGYEISDKTPSNLKNTLGLRSGDRILSINGQTVGQGLNEVQLLEQVRREGHAKIEIKRGDQVMTIQQSF
;
A
#
# COMPACT_ATOMS: atom_id res chain seq x y z
N MET A 1 -4.77 74.31 56.29
CA MET A 1 -6.13 74.07 55.76
C MET A 1 -6.94 75.35 55.47
N LYS A 2 -6.71 76.49 56.13
CA LYS A 2 -7.48 77.74 55.90
C LYS A 2 -7.19 78.49 54.58
N ALA A 3 -6.04 78.24 53.93
CA ALA A 3 -5.67 78.87 52.67
C ALA A 3 -6.35 78.24 51.43
N ILE A 4 -6.74 76.97 51.53
CA ILE A 4 -7.40 76.23 50.44
C ILE A 4 -8.87 76.63 50.35
N THR A 5 -9.53 76.81 51.50
CA THR A 5 -10.93 77.25 51.60
C THR A 5 -11.14 78.67 51.07
N GLN A 6 -10.21 79.60 51.28
CA GLN A 6 -10.31 80.95 50.70
C GLN A 6 -10.10 81.00 49.19
N LYS A 7 -9.27 80.12 48.63
CA LYS A 7 -9.05 80.00 47.18
C LYS A 7 -10.28 79.42 46.45
N ILE A 8 -11.05 78.55 47.12
CA ILE A 8 -12.28 77.95 46.60
C ILE A 8 -13.43 78.97 46.56
N GLN A 9 -13.48 79.92 47.50
CA GLN A 9 -14.56 80.89 47.60
C GLN A 9 -14.48 82.04 46.57
N GLN A 10 -13.30 82.28 45.98
CA GLN A 10 -13.08 83.26 44.91
C GLN A 10 -13.18 82.66 43.49
N LEU A 11 -13.49 81.36 43.38
CA LEU A 11 -13.69 80.72 42.08
C LEU A 11 -14.99 81.25 41.45
N ARG A 12 -14.84 82.24 40.57
CA ARG A 12 -15.92 82.99 39.91
C ARG A 12 -16.99 82.06 39.34
N TRP A 13 -18.18 82.08 39.94
CA TRP A 13 -19.36 81.29 39.57
C TRP A 13 -19.77 81.47 38.09
N GLN A 14 -19.44 82.61 37.46
CA GLN A 14 -19.68 82.83 36.03
C GLN A 14 -18.78 82.00 35.09
N LYS A 15 -17.58 81.58 35.52
CA LYS A 15 -16.79 80.62 34.76
C LYS A 15 -17.36 79.22 34.89
N LEU A 16 -18.00 78.90 36.02
CA LEU A 16 -18.71 77.63 36.22
C LEU A 16 -19.92 77.49 35.27
N ASP A 17 -20.64 78.57 34.96
CA ASP A 17 -21.77 78.50 34.01
C ASP A 17 -21.32 78.16 32.58
N LYS A 18 -20.25 78.80 32.09
CA LYS A 18 -19.69 78.47 30.76
C LYS A 18 -19.01 77.10 30.75
N LEU A 19 -18.38 76.72 31.86
CA LEU A 19 -17.78 75.40 32.04
C LEU A 19 -18.87 74.31 32.09
N SER A 20 -20.03 74.59 32.69
CA SER A 20 -21.17 73.69 32.80
C SER A 20 -21.70 73.30 31.41
N GLY A 21 -21.86 74.27 30.50
CA GLY A 21 -22.27 73.98 29.12
C GLY A 21 -21.25 73.11 28.36
N LEU A 22 -19.95 73.34 28.57
CA LEU A 22 -18.88 72.55 27.93
C LEU A 22 -18.82 71.14 28.54
N VAL A 23 -18.92 71.01 29.85
CA VAL A 23 -18.96 69.72 30.57
C VAL A 23 -20.19 68.92 30.16
N LEU A 24 -21.35 69.57 30.02
CA LEU A 24 -22.58 68.95 29.56
C LEU A 24 -22.43 68.46 28.11
N ALA A 25 -21.86 69.26 27.22
CA ALA A 25 -21.57 68.83 25.84
C ALA A 25 -20.61 67.62 25.80
N LEU A 26 -19.56 67.62 26.63
CA LEU A 26 -18.64 66.49 26.77
C LEU A 26 -19.32 65.25 27.31
N LEU A 27 -20.19 65.39 28.33
CA LEU A 27 -20.95 64.28 28.89
C LEU A 27 -21.95 63.71 27.87
N ILE A 28 -22.62 64.55 27.08
CA ILE A 28 -23.52 64.11 26.01
C ILE A 28 -22.72 63.34 24.95
N LEU A 29 -21.58 63.85 24.51
CA LEU A 29 -20.75 63.18 23.49
C LEU A 29 -20.23 61.83 24.02
N TRP A 30 -19.80 61.79 25.28
CA TRP A 30 -19.39 60.55 25.93
C TRP A 30 -20.54 59.54 26.08
N LEU A 31 -21.73 60.03 26.43
CA LEU A 31 -22.95 59.23 26.50
C LEU A 31 -23.30 58.66 25.12
N CYS A 32 -23.31 59.48 24.06
CA CYS A 32 -23.55 59.04 22.69
C CYS A 32 -22.54 57.97 22.24
N TRP A 33 -21.25 58.12 22.58
CA TRP A 33 -20.25 57.09 22.30
C TRP A 33 -20.60 55.78 23.02
N LYS A 34 -20.95 55.84 24.30
CA LYS A 34 -21.34 54.66 25.08
C LYS A 34 -22.59 53.98 24.51
N LEU A 35 -23.61 54.73 24.10
CA LEU A 35 -24.79 54.15 23.45
C LEU A 35 -24.46 53.53 22.09
N ALA A 36 -23.62 54.17 21.27
CA ALA A 36 -23.19 53.60 20.00
C ALA A 36 -22.42 52.28 20.21
N SER A 37 -21.53 52.23 21.20
CA SER A 37 -20.82 51.00 21.57
C SER A 37 -21.76 49.90 22.03
N LEU A 38 -22.78 50.22 22.81
CA LEU A 38 -23.77 49.24 23.29
C LEU A 38 -24.67 48.76 22.15
N PHE A 39 -25.06 49.68 21.25
CA PHE A 39 -25.84 49.38 20.05
C PHE A 39 -25.11 48.40 19.12
N TRP A 40 -23.81 48.61 18.90
CA TRP A 40 -22.98 47.68 18.13
C TRP A 40 -22.90 46.29 18.77
N TRP A 41 -22.94 46.19 20.10
CA TRP A 41 -22.96 44.91 20.81
C TRP A 41 -24.27 44.13 20.64
N VAL A 42 -25.40 44.82 20.47
CA VAL A 42 -26.71 44.18 20.28
C VAL A 42 -26.93 43.79 18.81
N VAL A 43 -26.54 44.65 17.87
CA VAL A 43 -26.74 44.41 16.43
C VAL A 43 -25.69 43.46 15.86
N ALA A 44 -24.45 43.57 16.31
CA ALA A 44 -23.33 42.75 15.86
C ALA A 44 -22.52 42.28 17.09
N PRO A 45 -23.08 41.38 17.92
CA PRO A 45 -22.33 40.79 19.02
C PRO A 45 -21.05 40.16 18.47
N PRO A 46 -19.88 40.34 19.12
CA PRO A 46 -18.63 39.76 18.66
C PRO A 46 -18.78 38.24 18.67
N GLN A 47 -18.93 37.65 17.48
CA GLN A 47 -19.08 36.21 17.34
C GLN A 47 -17.74 35.57 17.72
N PRO A 48 -17.73 34.56 18.61
CA PRO A 48 -16.52 33.80 18.86
C PRO A 48 -16.06 33.19 17.53
N MET A 49 -14.77 33.29 17.22
CA MET A 49 -14.19 32.62 16.05
C MET A 49 -14.51 31.13 16.15
N GLN A 50 -15.45 30.68 15.31
CA GLN A 50 -15.78 29.27 15.18
C GLN A 50 -14.67 28.63 14.33
N PHE A 51 -13.86 27.79 14.96
CA PHE A 51 -12.95 26.93 14.21
C PHE A 51 -13.78 25.81 13.61
N ASP A 52 -13.72 25.66 12.29
CA ASP A 52 -14.32 24.52 11.61
C ASP A 52 -13.64 23.26 12.14
N ARG A 53 -14.40 22.42 12.84
CA ARG A 53 -13.89 21.18 13.39
C ARG A 53 -13.78 20.20 12.22
N VAL A 54 -12.55 20.00 11.74
CA VAL A 54 -12.25 18.96 10.75
C VAL A 54 -12.55 17.62 11.40
N GLU A 55 -13.70 17.05 11.08
CA GLU A 55 -14.03 15.67 11.44
C GLU A 55 -13.11 14.75 10.64
N LEU A 56 -12.28 13.93 11.29
CA LEU A 56 -11.57 12.82 10.65
C LEU A 56 -12.53 11.65 10.37
N GLY A 57 -13.69 11.96 9.80
CA GLY A 57 -14.60 11.02 9.16
C GLY A 57 -14.68 11.38 7.69
N SER A 58 -14.80 10.39 6.82
CA SER A 58 -14.90 10.56 5.37
C SER A 58 -16.19 11.29 4.99
N GLN A 59 -16.24 12.60 5.20
CA GLN A 59 -17.13 13.50 4.48
C GLN A 59 -16.50 13.69 3.10
N GLN A 60 -16.84 12.80 2.17
CA GLN A 60 -16.62 13.05 0.75
C GLN A 60 -17.31 14.37 0.43
N ALA A 61 -16.52 15.40 0.14
CA ALA A 61 -17.04 16.64 -0.43
C ALA A 61 -17.95 16.24 -1.59
N GLN A 62 -19.19 16.68 -1.56
CA GLN A 62 -20.16 16.37 -2.61
C GLN A 62 -19.67 17.09 -3.87
N VAL A 63 -18.82 16.39 -4.64
CA VAL A 63 -18.15 16.92 -5.82
C VAL A 63 -19.27 17.35 -6.77
N PRO A 64 -19.40 18.65 -7.09
CA PRO A 64 -20.29 19.10 -8.14
C PRO A 64 -19.99 18.28 -9.39
N ASN A 65 -21.01 17.82 -10.11
CA ASN A 65 -20.85 16.91 -11.24
C ASN A 65 -19.94 17.55 -12.32
N ILE A 66 -18.63 17.30 -12.22
CA ILE A 66 -17.60 17.77 -13.14
C ILE A 66 -17.53 16.93 -14.41
N SER A 67 -18.43 15.95 -14.59
CA SER A 67 -18.50 15.11 -15.79
C SER A 67 -18.84 15.90 -17.07
N SER A 68 -19.28 17.15 -16.95
CA SER A 68 -19.47 18.07 -18.09
C SER A 68 -18.24 18.91 -18.42
N PHE A 69 -17.24 18.95 -17.53
CA PHE A 69 -15.97 19.62 -17.78
C PHE A 69 -14.95 18.57 -18.24
N ALA A 70 -14.96 18.27 -19.53
CA ALA A 70 -13.89 17.53 -20.19
C ALA A 70 -12.62 18.40 -20.32
N LEU A 71 -12.12 18.92 -19.19
CA LEU A 71 -10.82 19.60 -19.09
C LEU A 71 -9.65 18.62 -19.27
N PHE A 72 -9.95 17.32 -19.16
CA PHE A 72 -9.11 16.21 -19.57
C PHE A 72 -9.86 15.39 -20.64
N ASN A 73 -10.26 16.04 -21.74
CA ASN A 73 -10.50 15.30 -22.96
C ASN A 73 -9.15 14.77 -23.46
N GLU A 74 -8.67 13.71 -22.82
CA GLU A 74 -7.75 12.79 -23.47
C GLU A 74 -8.51 12.36 -24.72
N PRO A 75 -8.06 12.73 -25.93
CA PRO A 75 -8.64 12.10 -27.10
C PRO A 75 -8.46 10.61 -26.83
N ALA A 76 -9.57 9.88 -26.69
CA ALA A 76 -9.55 8.43 -26.76
C ALA A 76 -8.64 8.17 -27.95
N ALA A 77 -7.43 7.65 -27.68
CA ALA A 77 -6.45 7.41 -28.71
C ALA A 77 -7.25 6.69 -29.77
N THR A 78 -7.41 7.35 -30.92
CA THR A 78 -8.14 6.79 -32.02
C THR A 78 -7.32 5.56 -32.34
N SER A 79 -7.72 4.42 -31.79
CA SER A 79 -7.19 3.13 -32.14
C SER A 79 -7.62 3.02 -33.57
N ALA A 80 -6.76 3.53 -34.45
CA ALA A 80 -6.76 3.20 -35.85
C ALA A 80 -6.82 1.69 -35.82
N ASP A 81 -8.00 1.18 -36.15
CA ASP A 81 -8.33 -0.22 -36.23
C ASP A 81 -7.56 -0.75 -37.44
N ASP A 82 -6.25 -0.79 -37.27
CA ASP A 82 -5.30 -1.43 -38.14
C ASP A 82 -5.25 -2.86 -37.61
N ASN A 83 -5.77 -3.77 -38.44
CA ASN A 83 -6.02 -5.19 -38.18
C ASN A 83 -4.71 -5.99 -38.06
N VAL A 84 -3.74 -5.42 -37.36
CA VAL A 84 -2.47 -6.00 -37.01
C VAL A 84 -2.61 -6.53 -35.60
N ASN A 85 -2.58 -7.86 -35.48
CA ASN A 85 -2.63 -8.55 -34.20
C ASN A 85 -1.25 -8.43 -33.52
N LEU A 86 -1.15 -7.48 -32.60
CA LEU A 86 0.03 -7.23 -31.79
C LEU A 86 -0.28 -7.65 -30.35
N GLU A 87 0.47 -8.61 -29.84
CA GLU A 87 0.36 -9.05 -28.44
C GLU A 87 1.64 -8.70 -27.69
N LEU A 88 1.52 -7.98 -26.56
CA LEU A 88 2.65 -7.71 -25.68
C LEU A 88 2.96 -8.94 -24.84
N GLN A 89 4.19 -9.45 -24.95
CA GLN A 89 4.66 -10.65 -24.25
C GLN A 89 5.57 -10.32 -23.05
N GLY A 90 6.25 -9.18 -23.09
CA GLY A 90 7.15 -8.78 -22.01
C GLY A 90 7.66 -7.36 -22.18
N VAL A 91 8.09 -6.76 -21.07
CA VAL A 91 8.73 -5.43 -21.03
C VAL A 91 9.98 -5.48 -20.16
N LEU A 92 10.97 -4.67 -20.53
CA LEU A 92 12.17 -4.40 -19.75
C LEU A 92 12.34 -2.89 -19.69
N LEU A 93 12.21 -2.34 -18.49
CA LEU A 93 12.35 -0.91 -18.24
C LEU A 93 13.83 -0.55 -18.04
N GLY A 94 14.29 0.44 -18.79
CA GLY A 94 15.63 1.02 -18.65
C GLY A 94 15.54 2.47 -18.17
N GLN A 95 16.54 2.91 -17.41
CA GLN A 95 16.70 4.32 -17.06
C GLN A 95 18.06 4.78 -17.58
N PRO A 96 18.13 5.74 -18.52
CA PRO A 96 17.02 6.50 -19.15
C PRO A 96 16.10 5.67 -20.07
N ASN A 97 14.88 6.17 -20.33
CA ASN A 97 13.79 5.44 -21.02
C ASN A 97 14.15 4.87 -22.41
N TYR A 98 15.11 5.46 -23.13
CA TYR A 98 15.54 4.91 -24.44
C TYR A 98 16.25 3.53 -24.32
N LEU A 99 16.67 3.14 -23.11
CA LEU A 99 17.22 1.82 -22.83
C LEU A 99 16.12 0.76 -22.64
N SER A 100 14.85 1.18 -22.53
CA SER A 100 13.72 0.27 -22.40
C SER A 100 13.50 -0.54 -23.68
N SER A 101 12.95 -1.73 -23.51
CA SER A 101 12.62 -2.64 -24.61
C SER A 101 11.38 -3.45 -24.30
N ALA A 102 10.69 -3.90 -25.33
CA ALA A 102 9.52 -4.76 -25.22
C ALA A 102 9.65 -5.98 -26.14
N VAL A 103 9.06 -7.10 -25.72
CA VAL A 103 8.88 -8.28 -26.56
C VAL A 103 7.46 -8.25 -27.07
N ILE A 104 7.32 -8.10 -28.39
CA ILE A 104 6.03 -7.95 -29.06
C ILE A 104 5.88 -9.12 -30.02
N LYS A 105 4.77 -9.85 -29.88
CA LYS A 105 4.38 -10.92 -30.78
C LYS A 105 3.55 -10.31 -31.92
N LEU A 106 4.04 -10.48 -33.13
CA LEU A 106 3.37 -10.14 -34.37
C LEU A 106 3.02 -11.43 -35.10
N ASN A 107 1.73 -11.72 -35.22
CA ASN A 107 1.24 -13.03 -35.70
C ASN A 107 1.83 -14.16 -34.85
N ASP A 108 2.75 -14.98 -35.37
CA ASP A 108 3.39 -16.09 -34.65
C ASP A 108 4.86 -15.85 -34.29
N SER A 109 5.45 -14.70 -34.68
CA SER A 109 6.84 -14.35 -34.31
C SER A 109 6.87 -13.38 -33.14
N ALA A 110 7.61 -13.73 -32.08
CA ALA A 110 7.85 -12.85 -30.94
C ALA A 110 9.29 -12.33 -30.97
N GLU A 111 9.44 -11.02 -31.10
CA GLU A 111 10.74 -10.37 -31.24
C GLU A 111 10.88 -9.22 -30.23
N ARG A 112 12.13 -8.92 -29.89
CA ARG A 112 12.47 -7.85 -28.95
C ARG A 112 12.75 -6.56 -29.72
N TYR A 113 12.09 -5.48 -29.33
CA TYR A 113 12.24 -4.14 -29.88
C TYR A 113 12.67 -3.17 -28.79
N ARG A 114 13.60 -2.27 -29.10
CA ARG A 114 13.97 -1.12 -28.25
C ARG A 114 13.15 0.12 -28.60
N VAL A 115 13.07 1.06 -27.67
CA VAL A 115 12.46 2.38 -27.95
C VAL A 115 13.16 3.01 -29.16
N GLY A 116 12.37 3.37 -30.17
CA GLY A 116 12.84 3.87 -31.45
C GLY A 116 13.02 2.81 -32.55
N GLU A 117 12.74 1.53 -32.30
CA GLU A 117 12.77 0.50 -33.34
C GLU A 117 11.39 0.27 -33.96
N THR A 118 11.36 -0.06 -35.24
CA THR A 118 10.14 -0.44 -35.97
C THR A 118 9.75 -1.87 -35.63
N VAL A 119 8.46 -2.11 -35.36
CA VAL A 119 7.92 -3.42 -34.97
C VAL A 119 7.70 -4.26 -36.23
N GLY A 120 8.60 -5.21 -36.48
CA GLY A 120 8.53 -6.14 -37.61
C GLY A 120 8.40 -5.43 -38.95
N SER A 121 7.49 -5.91 -39.80
CA SER A 121 7.15 -5.31 -41.09
C SER A 121 5.99 -4.30 -41.01
N THR A 122 5.64 -3.82 -39.82
CA THR A 122 4.51 -2.91 -39.62
C THR A 122 4.94 -1.45 -39.75
N SER A 123 3.98 -0.53 -39.82
CA SER A 123 4.22 0.92 -39.79
C SER A 123 4.45 1.47 -38.38
N TYR A 124 4.42 0.62 -37.35
CA TYR A 124 4.55 1.00 -35.95
C TYR A 124 6.00 1.04 -35.49
N GLN A 125 6.35 2.08 -34.74
CA GLN A 125 7.62 2.21 -34.02
C GLN A 125 7.35 2.20 -32.52
N LEU A 126 8.17 1.49 -31.75
CA LEU A 126 8.07 1.49 -30.29
C LEU A 126 8.45 2.87 -29.75
N ALA A 127 7.48 3.60 -29.20
CA ALA A 127 7.68 4.96 -28.71
C ALA A 127 8.02 4.99 -27.23
N GLU A 128 7.26 4.25 -26.43
CA GLU A 128 7.40 4.22 -24.97
C GLU A 128 7.12 2.82 -24.42
N VAL A 129 7.77 2.49 -23.31
CA VAL A 129 7.61 1.21 -22.62
C VAL A 129 7.27 1.51 -21.16
N TYR A 130 6.13 1.00 -20.72
CA TYR A 130 5.67 1.06 -19.34
C TYR A 130 5.68 -0.35 -18.74
N TRP A 131 5.39 -0.44 -17.44
CA TRP A 131 5.42 -1.71 -16.72
C TRP A 131 4.26 -2.65 -17.10
N ASP A 132 3.13 -2.10 -17.57
CA ASP A 132 1.88 -2.80 -17.90
C ASP A 132 1.47 -2.71 -19.37
N HIS A 133 2.10 -1.82 -20.14
CA HIS A 133 1.76 -1.59 -21.53
C HIS A 133 2.93 -0.98 -22.31
N VAL A 134 2.77 -0.91 -23.63
CA VAL A 134 3.67 -0.17 -24.52
C VAL A 134 2.87 0.79 -25.39
N VAL A 135 3.51 1.89 -25.76
CA VAL A 135 2.95 2.86 -26.71
C VAL A 135 3.72 2.75 -28.02
N LEU A 136 2.98 2.45 -29.08
CA LEU A 136 3.46 2.43 -30.45
C LEU A 136 3.07 3.72 -31.15
N LYS A 137 3.90 4.22 -32.05
CA LYS A 137 3.58 5.37 -32.90
C LYS A 137 3.70 5.01 -34.37
N GLN A 138 2.81 5.53 -35.20
CA GLN A 138 2.86 5.42 -36.66
C GLN A 138 3.54 6.65 -37.27
N GLY A 139 3.98 6.55 -38.52
CA GLY A 139 4.60 7.66 -39.26
C GLY A 139 3.70 8.89 -39.47
N ASN A 140 2.38 8.73 -39.34
CA ASN A 140 1.40 9.83 -39.39
C ASN A 140 1.21 10.54 -38.02
N GLY A 141 1.91 10.10 -36.98
CA GLY A 141 1.80 10.63 -35.61
C GLY A 141 0.72 9.98 -34.75
N ALA A 142 -0.08 9.05 -35.27
CA ALA A 142 -1.05 8.31 -34.47
C ALA A 142 -0.35 7.37 -33.49
N THR A 143 -0.89 7.25 -32.28
CA THR A 143 -0.39 6.34 -31.24
C THR A 143 -1.35 5.18 -31.01
N ARG A 144 -0.80 4.00 -30.69
CA ARG A 144 -1.54 2.80 -30.34
C ARG A 144 -0.95 2.21 -29.07
N GLU A 145 -1.81 2.00 -28.08
CA GLU A 145 -1.47 1.31 -26.85
C GLU A 145 -1.60 -0.21 -27.05
N VAL A 146 -0.61 -0.98 -26.59
CA VAL A 146 -0.67 -2.45 -26.56
C VAL A 146 -0.44 -2.89 -25.12
N LYS A 147 -1.46 -3.49 -24.51
CA LYS A 147 -1.43 -3.99 -23.13
C LYS A 147 -1.06 -5.47 -23.13
N PHE A 148 -0.60 -5.95 -21.97
CA PHE A 148 -0.50 -7.39 -21.76
C PHE A 148 -1.86 -8.06 -21.99
N LYS A 149 -1.84 -9.19 -22.69
CA LYS A 149 -3.01 -10.05 -22.75
C LYS A 149 -3.29 -10.54 -21.34
N GLY A 150 -4.42 -10.08 -20.78
CA GLY A 150 -4.88 -10.57 -19.50
C GLY A 150 -4.98 -12.09 -19.54
N LEU A 151 -4.65 -12.76 -18.44
CA LEU A 151 -4.85 -14.19 -18.33
C LEU A 151 -6.38 -14.42 -18.31
N ASP A 152 -6.94 -15.10 -19.32
CA ASP A 152 -8.38 -15.35 -19.43
C ASP A 152 -8.96 -16.08 -18.18
N LYS A 153 -8.09 -16.81 -17.46
CA LYS A 153 -8.39 -17.53 -16.22
C LYS A 153 -7.84 -16.82 -14.95
N GLY A 154 -7.36 -15.58 -15.06
CA GLY A 154 -6.66 -14.87 -13.99
C GLY A 154 -5.28 -15.45 -13.69
N LEU A 155 -4.64 -15.00 -12.60
CA LEU A 155 -3.34 -15.52 -12.13
C LEU A 155 -3.38 -17.02 -11.73
N TYR A 156 -4.59 -17.58 -11.61
CA TYR A 156 -4.82 -18.99 -11.37
C TYR A 156 -4.97 -19.72 -12.72
N GLN A 157 -3.85 -20.17 -13.27
CA GLN A 157 -3.83 -21.07 -14.41
C GLN A 157 -3.49 -22.48 -13.91
N PRO A 158 -4.50 -23.37 -13.72
CA PRO A 158 -4.21 -24.77 -13.48
C PRO A 158 -3.43 -25.30 -14.67
N ILE A 159 -2.31 -25.97 -14.39
CA ILE A 159 -1.55 -26.67 -15.40
C ILE A 159 -2.42 -27.84 -15.84
N ASP A 160 -3.06 -27.70 -17.00
CA ASP A 160 -3.64 -28.84 -17.69
C ASP A 160 -2.48 -29.82 -17.98
N PRO A 161 -2.56 -31.09 -17.56
CA PRO A 161 -1.48 -32.03 -17.77
C PRO A 161 -1.25 -32.22 -19.27
N VAL A 162 -0.14 -31.69 -19.75
CA VAL A 162 0.35 -31.90 -21.11
C VAL A 162 0.61 -33.39 -21.25
N LEU A 163 -0.25 -34.09 -22.01
CA LEU A 163 0.03 -35.44 -22.46
C LEU A 163 1.22 -35.34 -23.42
N ASN A 164 2.41 -35.62 -22.87
CA ASN A 164 3.69 -35.57 -23.57
C ASN A 164 3.66 -36.44 -24.84
N ASN A 165 3.50 -35.81 -26.00
CA ASN A 165 3.90 -36.41 -27.26
C ASN A 165 5.39 -36.12 -27.43
N THR A 166 6.22 -37.08 -27.02
CA THR A 166 7.68 -37.01 -27.12
C THR A 166 8.08 -36.98 -28.59
N ASN A 167 8.67 -35.87 -29.05
CA ASN A 167 9.85 -35.84 -29.93
C ASN A 167 10.30 -34.39 -30.18
N ASN A 168 11.58 -34.14 -29.97
CA ASN A 168 12.37 -32.91 -30.17
C ASN A 168 12.36 -31.86 -29.05
N VAL A 169 13.36 -31.94 -28.17
CA VAL A 169 13.86 -30.80 -27.39
C VAL A 169 15.40 -30.82 -27.42
N PRO A 170 16.09 -29.70 -27.71
CA PRO A 170 17.53 -29.52 -27.47
C PRO A 170 17.84 -29.44 -25.96
N PRO A 171 19.11 -29.54 -25.52
CA PRO A 171 19.45 -29.71 -24.11
C PRO A 171 19.29 -28.40 -23.33
N THR A 172 18.27 -28.31 -22.49
CA THR A 172 18.10 -27.22 -21.52
C THR A 172 18.87 -27.53 -20.25
N ALA A 173 19.72 -26.58 -19.85
CA ALA A 173 20.41 -26.54 -18.57
C ALA A 173 19.42 -26.73 -17.41
N ALA A 174 19.82 -27.53 -16.43
CA ALA A 174 19.04 -27.81 -15.23
C ALA A 174 18.66 -26.51 -14.50
N ALA A 175 17.39 -26.14 -14.57
CA ALA A 175 16.80 -25.16 -13.67
C ALA A 175 16.49 -25.85 -12.32
N PRO A 176 16.70 -25.16 -11.18
CA PRO A 176 16.41 -25.72 -9.87
C PRO A 176 14.91 -25.94 -9.71
N SER A 177 14.54 -27.10 -9.19
CA SER A 177 13.19 -27.48 -8.80
C SER A 177 12.53 -26.39 -7.95
N GLN A 178 11.59 -25.66 -8.56
CA GLN A 178 10.64 -24.79 -7.86
C GLN A 178 9.70 -25.67 -7.03
N ASN A 179 10.14 -26.00 -5.82
CA ASN A 179 9.24 -26.42 -4.76
C ASN A 179 8.37 -25.21 -4.41
N SER A 180 7.14 -25.15 -4.94
CA SER A 180 6.12 -24.28 -4.38
C SER A 180 5.96 -24.59 -2.87
N PRO A 181 5.74 -23.62 -1.99
CA PRO A 181 5.59 -23.86 -0.54
C PRO A 181 4.57 -24.95 -0.23
N GLN A 182 3.49 -24.99 -1.02
CA GLN A 182 2.44 -26.01 -0.96
C GLN A 182 2.93 -27.41 -1.36
N SER A 183 3.79 -27.52 -2.38
CA SER A 183 4.42 -28.80 -2.75
C SER A 183 5.49 -29.24 -1.75
N ALA A 184 6.21 -28.29 -1.15
CA ALA A 184 7.19 -28.55 -0.10
C ALA A 184 6.51 -29.06 1.18
N LEU A 185 5.36 -28.49 1.55
CA LEU A 185 4.52 -28.98 2.65
C LEU A 185 3.98 -30.39 2.35
N GLY A 186 3.55 -30.65 1.12
CA GLY A 186 3.13 -32.00 0.69
C GLY A 186 4.25 -33.04 0.81
N GLN A 187 5.47 -32.69 0.38
CA GLN A 187 6.65 -33.53 0.52
C GLN A 187 7.05 -33.72 1.99
N ALA A 188 6.95 -32.68 2.81
CA ALA A 188 7.20 -32.74 4.25
C ALA A 188 6.25 -33.71 4.95
N ILE A 189 4.96 -33.63 4.65
CA ILE A 189 3.93 -34.55 5.18
C ILE A 189 4.27 -36.00 4.82
N GLN A 190 4.63 -36.25 3.55
CA GLN A 190 4.99 -37.59 3.09
C GLN A 190 6.25 -38.13 3.78
N GLN A 191 7.30 -37.33 3.90
CA GLN A 191 8.56 -37.73 4.54
C GLN A 191 8.38 -37.96 6.04
N MET A 192 7.56 -37.15 6.71
CA MET A 192 7.24 -37.40 8.12
C MET A 192 6.43 -38.66 8.33
N GLN A 193 5.56 -39.02 7.39
CA GLN A 193 4.77 -40.24 7.48
C GLN A 193 5.60 -41.50 7.22
N ASP A 194 6.59 -41.41 6.33
CA ASP A 194 7.50 -42.51 6.01
C ASP A 194 8.57 -42.72 7.10
N ASN A 195 9.30 -41.66 7.45
CA ASN A 195 10.36 -41.74 8.46
C ASN A 195 10.47 -40.46 9.27
N ARG A 196 9.67 -40.40 10.33
CA ARG A 196 9.55 -39.26 11.23
C ARG A 196 10.89 -38.86 11.85
N GLU A 197 11.62 -39.80 12.44
CA GLU A 197 12.85 -39.52 13.18
C GLU A 197 13.93 -38.96 12.24
N GLN A 198 14.03 -39.51 11.04
CA GLN A 198 14.96 -39.04 10.03
C GLN A 198 14.56 -37.67 9.50
N TYR A 199 13.27 -37.42 9.28
CA TYR A 199 12.79 -36.10 8.85
C TYR A 199 13.09 -35.01 9.89
N LEU A 200 12.80 -35.25 11.17
CA LEU A 200 13.09 -34.30 12.24
C LEU A 200 14.60 -34.01 12.35
N LYS A 201 15.42 -35.06 12.21
CA LYS A 201 16.88 -34.94 12.18
C LYS A 201 17.37 -34.12 10.98
N ASN A 202 16.78 -34.32 9.80
CA ASN A 202 17.09 -33.55 8.60
C ASN A 202 16.66 -32.08 8.71
N MET A 203 15.53 -31.83 9.39
CA MET A 203 15.07 -30.48 9.71
C MET A 203 15.84 -29.85 10.86
N GLY A 204 16.83 -30.54 11.43
CA GLY A 204 17.66 -30.04 12.52
C GLY A 204 16.87 -29.77 13.79
N VAL A 205 15.77 -30.50 14.00
CA VAL A 205 14.91 -30.34 15.16
C VAL A 205 15.17 -31.50 16.13
N SER A 206 15.52 -31.21 17.37
CA SER A 206 15.63 -32.23 18.42
C SER A 206 14.32 -32.35 19.20
N ASN A 207 13.92 -33.59 19.47
CA ASN A 207 12.76 -33.86 20.30
C ASN A 207 13.08 -33.47 21.75
N GLY A 208 12.47 -32.39 22.24
CA GLY A 208 12.54 -31.95 23.63
C GLY A 208 11.55 -32.68 24.55
N GLY A 209 10.84 -33.69 24.04
CA GLY A 209 9.83 -34.43 24.79
C GLY A 209 8.60 -33.56 25.07
N ALA A 210 8.19 -33.49 26.34
CA ALA A 210 6.97 -32.78 26.76
C ALA A 210 7.06 -31.25 26.58
N ASP A 211 8.27 -30.70 26.42
CA ASP A 211 8.50 -29.25 26.28
C ASP A 211 8.48 -28.78 24.81
N GLY A 212 8.27 -29.68 23.86
CA GLY A 212 8.21 -29.39 22.43
C GLY A 212 9.53 -29.59 21.69
N TYR A 213 9.71 -28.86 20.59
CA TYR A 213 10.78 -29.10 19.62
C TYR A 213 11.84 -28.01 19.66
N GLU A 214 13.11 -28.39 19.83
CA GLU A 214 14.21 -27.44 19.88
C GLU A 214 14.89 -27.30 18.50
N ILE A 215 15.06 -26.05 18.07
CA ILE A 215 15.67 -25.68 16.80
C ILE A 215 17.19 -25.69 16.95
N SER A 216 17.87 -26.47 16.13
CA SER A 216 19.33 -26.53 16.08
C SER A 216 19.90 -25.72 14.92
N ASP A 217 21.22 -25.51 14.91
CA ASP A 217 21.93 -24.88 13.80
C ASP A 217 21.77 -25.64 12.47
N LYS A 218 21.46 -26.94 12.55
CA LYS A 218 21.20 -27.82 11.41
C LYS A 218 19.88 -27.55 10.71
N THR A 219 18.98 -26.75 11.28
CA THR A 219 17.72 -26.41 10.63
C THR A 219 17.98 -25.61 9.35
N PRO A 220 17.30 -25.93 8.23
CA PRO A 220 17.51 -25.26 6.95
C PRO A 220 17.44 -23.73 7.07
N SER A 221 18.44 -23.04 6.52
CA SER A 221 18.56 -21.57 6.63
C SER A 221 17.38 -20.84 6.02
N ASN A 222 16.77 -21.37 4.95
CA ASN A 222 15.57 -20.81 4.36
C ASN A 222 14.40 -20.80 5.37
N LEU A 223 14.19 -21.91 6.08
CA LEU A 223 13.11 -22.03 7.07
C LEU A 223 13.36 -21.10 8.27
N LYS A 224 14.60 -21.04 8.76
CA LYS A 224 15.00 -20.12 9.84
C LYS A 224 14.75 -18.65 9.48
N ASN A 225 15.14 -18.24 8.27
CA ASN A 225 15.01 -16.86 7.82
C ASN A 225 13.54 -16.50 7.55
N THR A 226 12.76 -17.38 6.92
CA THR A 226 11.34 -17.14 6.63
C THR A 226 10.52 -17.02 7.92
N LEU A 227 10.76 -17.90 8.89
CA LEU A 227 10.01 -17.90 10.15
C LEU A 227 10.65 -17.02 11.25
N GLY A 228 11.82 -16.43 11.02
CA GLY A 228 12.56 -15.67 12.04
C GLY A 228 13.06 -16.50 13.23
N LEU A 229 13.23 -17.81 13.02
CA LEU A 229 13.72 -18.75 14.03
C LEU A 229 15.24 -18.65 14.22
N ARG A 230 15.69 -18.93 15.44
CA ARG A 230 17.10 -18.97 15.84
C ARG A 230 17.43 -20.32 16.48
N SER A 231 18.71 -20.69 16.43
CA SER A 231 19.20 -21.85 17.18
C SER A 231 18.95 -21.66 18.67
N GLY A 232 18.44 -22.70 19.34
CA GLY A 232 17.99 -22.65 20.73
C GLY A 232 16.54 -22.18 20.94
N ASP A 233 15.82 -21.81 19.88
CA ASP A 233 14.37 -21.59 19.98
C ASP A 233 13.66 -22.93 20.21
N ARG A 234 12.63 -22.93 21.07
CA ARG A 234 11.80 -24.10 21.32
C ARG A 234 10.37 -23.87 20.85
N ILE A 235 9.90 -24.67 19.91
CA ILE A 235 8.50 -24.65 19.45
C ILE A 235 7.64 -25.30 20.53
N LEU A 236 6.66 -24.55 21.05
CA LEU A 236 5.71 -24.99 22.06
C LEU A 236 4.40 -25.46 21.42
N SER A 237 3.87 -24.68 20.48
CA SER A 237 2.59 -24.96 19.83
C SER A 237 2.54 -24.51 18.37
N ILE A 238 1.70 -25.15 17.57
CA ILE A 238 1.37 -24.76 16.19
C ILE A 238 -0.15 -24.72 16.08
N ASN A 239 -0.71 -23.60 15.63
CA ASN A 239 -2.15 -23.32 15.58
C ASN A 239 -2.87 -23.60 16.92
N GLY A 240 -2.18 -23.36 18.04
CA GLY A 240 -2.69 -23.60 19.39
C GLY A 240 -2.62 -25.06 19.86
N GLN A 241 -2.07 -25.97 19.06
CA GLN A 241 -1.83 -27.37 19.43
C GLN A 241 -0.39 -27.56 19.89
N THR A 242 -0.20 -28.09 21.09
CA THR A 242 1.13 -28.35 21.66
C THR A 242 1.88 -29.42 20.87
N VAL A 243 3.16 -29.17 20.61
CA VAL A 243 4.03 -30.14 19.92
C VAL A 243 4.79 -31.00 20.94
N GLY A 244 5.20 -32.22 20.55
CA GLY A 244 6.03 -33.10 21.39
C GLY A 244 5.30 -34.08 22.31
N GLN A 245 3.98 -33.95 22.53
CA GLN A 245 3.19 -34.83 23.41
C GLN A 245 2.63 -36.10 22.72
N GLY A 246 3.32 -36.66 21.71
CA GLY A 246 2.84 -37.85 20.99
C GLY A 246 1.59 -37.59 20.12
N LEU A 247 1.25 -36.32 19.89
CA LEU A 247 0.27 -35.90 18.89
C LEU A 247 0.83 -36.10 17.48
N ASN A 248 -0.03 -36.39 16.51
CA ASN A 248 0.38 -36.57 15.11
C ASN A 248 0.72 -35.21 14.47
N GLU A 249 2.00 -34.84 14.41
CA GLU A 249 2.50 -33.63 13.71
C GLU A 249 2.12 -33.63 12.24
N VAL A 250 1.92 -34.83 11.65
CA VAL A 250 1.36 -34.99 10.30
C VAL A 250 0.00 -34.31 10.19
N GLN A 251 -0.85 -34.40 11.21
CA GLN A 251 -2.15 -33.73 11.23
C GLN A 251 -2.01 -32.21 11.38
N LEU A 252 -1.06 -31.74 12.19
CA LEU A 252 -0.78 -30.31 12.32
C LEU A 252 -0.31 -29.72 10.99
N LEU A 253 0.62 -30.39 10.30
CA LEU A 253 1.11 -29.96 8.99
C LEU A 253 0.03 -30.05 7.91
N GLU A 254 -0.83 -31.06 7.96
CA GLU A 254 -2.01 -31.18 7.09
C GLU A 254 -2.98 -30.03 7.31
N GLN A 255 -3.22 -29.65 8.56
CA GLN A 255 -4.08 -28.51 8.91
C GLN A 255 -3.47 -27.20 8.38
N VAL A 256 -2.18 -26.96 8.63
CA VAL A 256 -1.46 -25.79 8.09
C VAL A 256 -1.54 -25.74 6.56
N ARG A 257 -1.38 -26.88 5.89
CA ARG A 257 -1.51 -26.98 4.43
C ARG A 257 -2.90 -26.58 3.94
N ARG A 258 -3.96 -27.00 4.65
CA ARG A 258 -5.35 -26.67 4.31
C ARG A 258 -5.70 -25.22 4.59
N GLU A 259 -5.19 -24.68 5.70
CA GLU A 259 -5.46 -23.31 6.13
C GLU A 259 -4.61 -22.29 5.37
N GLY A 260 -3.49 -22.69 4.78
CA GLY A 260 -2.55 -21.80 4.08
C GLY A 260 -1.80 -20.85 5.02
N HIS A 261 -1.93 -21.04 6.34
CA HIS A 261 -1.22 -20.26 7.34
C HIS A 261 -0.94 -21.08 8.61
N ALA A 262 0.13 -20.69 9.32
CA ALA A 262 0.53 -21.26 10.59
C ALA A 262 0.80 -20.15 11.61
N LYS A 263 0.28 -20.32 12.82
CA LYS A 263 0.61 -19.56 14.02
C LYS A 263 1.46 -20.45 14.93
N ILE A 264 2.73 -20.11 15.09
CA ILE A 264 3.71 -20.91 15.83
C ILE A 264 4.08 -20.16 17.10
N GLU A 265 3.91 -20.79 18.26
CA GLU A 265 4.40 -20.25 19.54
C GLU A 265 5.75 -20.87 19.86
N ILE A 266 6.75 -20.02 20.08
CA ILE A 266 8.12 -20.41 20.41
C ILE A 266 8.56 -19.82 21.75
N LYS A 267 9.51 -20.46 22.41
CA LYS A 267 10.23 -19.95 23.57
C LYS A 267 11.69 -19.69 23.19
N ARG A 268 12.15 -18.46 23.41
CA ARG A 268 13.54 -18.03 23.20
C ARG A 268 14.12 -17.57 24.54
N GLY A 269 15.01 -18.38 25.13
CA GLY A 269 15.41 -18.18 26.53
C GLY A 269 14.18 -18.29 27.44
N ASP A 270 13.85 -17.22 28.17
CA ASP A 270 12.65 -17.15 29.03
C ASP A 270 11.43 -16.48 28.38
N GLN A 271 11.57 -15.96 27.15
CA GLN A 271 10.50 -15.23 26.48
C GLN A 271 9.69 -16.14 25.55
N VAL A 272 8.35 -16.10 25.65
CA VAL A 272 7.44 -16.72 24.68
C VAL A 272 7.09 -15.71 23.59
N MET A 273 7.16 -16.13 22.34
CA MET A 273 6.91 -15.31 21.14
C MET A 273 5.98 -16.07 20.19
N THR A 274 5.16 -15.34 19.44
CA THR A 274 4.29 -15.90 18.41
C THR A 274 4.75 -15.45 17.04
N ILE A 275 4.90 -16.40 16.11
CA ILE A 275 5.21 -16.19 14.70
C ILE A 275 4.00 -16.57 13.87
N GLN A 276 3.66 -15.76 12.88
CA GLN A 276 2.60 -16.06 11.91
C GLN A 276 3.19 -16.11 10.51
N GLN A 277 2.92 -17.18 9.78
CA GLN A 277 3.41 -17.39 8.42
C GLN A 277 2.26 -17.84 7.52
N SER A 278 2.09 -17.18 6.37
CA SER A 278 1.24 -17.63 5.27
C SER A 278 2.08 -18.37 4.22
N PHE A 279 1.49 -19.40 3.59
CA PHE A 279 2.14 -20.27 2.60
C PHE A 279 1.41 -20.24 1.25
#